data_AF-A0A838YD15-F1
#
_entry.id   AF-A0A838YD15-F1
#
_cell.length_a   1.000
_cell.length_b   1.000
_cell.length_c   1.000
_cell.angle_alpha   90.00
_cell.angle_beta   90.00
_cell.angle_gamma   90.00
#
_symmetry.space_group_name_H-M   'P 1'
#
loop_
_entity.id
_entity.type
_entity.pdbx_description
1 polymer ?
#
loop_
_entity_poly.entity_id
_entity_poly.type
_entity_poly.pdbx_seq_one_letter_code
_entity_poly.pdbx_strand_id
1 'polypeptide(L)'
;MVTEEEIEHVSKLMKIDIDDHKKYVDKVQSMIDYFDVLDSADVESEEISMQEISISNLRDDKYIPFDEKLINKLNNYKGTYVRAPKMSS
;
A
#
# COMPACT_ATOMS: atom_id res chain seq x y z
N MET A 1 -10.24 -16.45 12.42
CA MET A 1 -11.05 -15.47 13.15
C MET A 1 -10.14 -14.31 13.46
N VAL A 2 -10.55 -13.11 13.03
CA VAL A 2 -9.81 -11.87 13.17
C VAL A 2 -9.80 -11.44 14.64
N THR A 3 -8.63 -11.09 15.14
CA THR A 3 -8.39 -10.66 16.51
C THR A 3 -8.00 -9.18 16.55
N GLU A 4 -8.14 -8.55 17.72
CA GLU A 4 -7.72 -7.16 17.91
C GLU A 4 -6.21 -6.97 17.67
N GLU A 5 -5.38 -7.96 18.07
CA GLU A 5 -3.93 -7.97 17.85
C GLU A 5 -3.56 -7.98 16.36
N GLU A 6 -4.31 -8.70 15.53
CA GLU A 6 -4.11 -8.72 14.07
C GLU A 6 -4.47 -7.37 13.44
N ILE A 7 -5.55 -6.73 13.90
CA ILE A 7 -5.92 -5.39 13.44
C ILE A 7 -4.84 -4.36 13.81
N GLU A 8 -4.31 -4.42 15.04
CA GLU A 8 -3.18 -3.58 15.47
C GLU A 8 -1.90 -3.86 14.65
N HIS A 9 -1.64 -5.12 14.34
CA HIS A 9 -0.46 -5.49 13.56
C HIS A 9 -0.53 -4.93 12.14
N VAL A 10 -1.67 -5.13 11.46
CA VAL A 10 -1.86 -4.67 10.08
C VAL A 10 -1.93 -3.14 10.01
N SER A 11 -2.57 -2.47 10.98
CA SER A 11 -2.63 -1.00 11.00
C SER A 11 -1.23 -0.38 11.10
N LYS A 12 -0.34 -0.96 11.92
CA LYS A 12 1.07 -0.56 12.03
C LYS A 12 1.84 -0.76 10.72
N LEU A 13 1.64 -1.88 10.03
CA LEU A 13 2.25 -2.13 8.72
C LEU A 13 1.81 -1.07 7.68
N MET A 14 0.54 -0.65 7.74
CA MET A 14 -0.02 0.37 6.87
C MET A 14 0.28 1.81 7.31
N LYS A 15 0.92 1.99 8.48
CA LYS A 15 1.15 3.30 9.12
C LYS A 15 -0.14 4.08 9.37
N ILE A 16 -1.22 3.38 9.74
CA ILE A 16 -2.49 3.98 10.13
C ILE A 16 -2.57 3.92 11.65
N ASP A 17 -2.77 5.09 12.27
CA ASP A 17 -3.00 5.18 13.71
C ASP A 17 -4.50 5.01 13.99
N ILE A 18 -4.85 4.04 14.84
CA ILE A 18 -6.24 3.68 15.14
C ILE A 18 -6.42 3.75 16.65
N ASP A 19 -7.34 4.61 17.10
CA ASP A 19 -7.61 4.81 18.53
C ASP A 19 -8.22 3.57 19.21
N ASP A 20 -9.09 2.85 18.50
CA ASP A 20 -9.82 1.68 19.01
C ASP A 20 -9.89 0.60 17.94
N HIS A 21 -8.98 -0.38 18.04
CA HIS A 21 -8.82 -1.47 17.09
C HIS A 21 -10.02 -2.42 17.10
N LYS A 22 -10.64 -2.61 18.28
CA LYS A 22 -11.78 -3.52 18.48
C LYS A 22 -12.98 -3.18 17.60
N LYS A 23 -13.20 -1.89 17.30
CA LYS A 23 -14.28 -1.43 16.41
C LYS A 23 -14.21 -2.01 14.99
N TYR A 24 -13.04 -2.45 14.55
CA TYR A 24 -12.83 -2.94 13.19
C TYR A 24 -12.88 -4.45 13.07
N VAL A 25 -12.84 -5.19 14.19
CA VAL A 25 -12.79 -6.66 14.19
C VAL A 25 -13.98 -7.26 13.43
N ASP A 26 -15.21 -6.92 13.81
CA ASP A 26 -16.41 -7.47 13.18
C ASP A 26 -16.51 -7.11 11.69
N LYS A 27 -16.09 -5.88 11.35
CA LYS A 27 -16.13 -5.39 9.96
C LYS A 27 -15.12 -6.12 9.09
N VAL A 28 -13.89 -6.28 9.57
CA VAL A 28 -12.83 -6.99 8.84
C VAL A 28 -13.16 -8.48 8.76
N GLN A 29 -13.66 -9.08 9.83
CA GLN A 29 -14.15 -10.47 9.80
C GLN A 29 -15.22 -10.66 8.72
N SER A 30 -16.23 -9.78 8.67
CA SER A 30 -17.28 -9.86 7.64
C SER A 30 -16.74 -9.73 6.21
N MET A 31 -15.66 -8.95 6.02
CA MET A 31 -15.00 -8.83 4.71
C MET A 31 -14.24 -10.10 4.35
N ILE A 32 -13.54 -10.72 5.31
CA ILE A 32 -12.83 -12.00 5.10
C ILE A 32 -13.83 -13.12 4.81
N ASP A 33 -14.91 -13.23 5.60
CA ASP A 33 -15.96 -14.24 5.39
C ASP A 33 -16.62 -14.10 4.01
N TYR A 34 -16.70 -12.88 3.48
CA TYR A 34 -17.18 -12.66 2.12
C TYR A 34 -16.21 -13.23 1.07
N PHE A 35 -14.90 -13.17 1.31
CA PHE A 35 -13.89 -13.71 0.39
C PHE A 35 -13.78 -15.24 0.43
N ASP A 36 -14.32 -15.92 1.45
CA ASP A 36 -14.40 -17.39 1.50
C ASP A 36 -15.14 -17.98 0.28
N VAL A 37 -15.95 -17.18 -0.44
CA VAL A 37 -16.54 -17.59 -1.72
C VAL A 37 -15.48 -17.99 -2.75
N LEU A 38 -14.28 -17.40 -2.69
CA LEU A 38 -13.18 -17.68 -3.59
C LEU A 38 -12.56 -19.05 -3.32
N ASP A 39 -12.64 -19.57 -2.09
CA ASP A 39 -12.12 -20.90 -1.75
C ASP A 39 -12.92 -22.03 -2.44
N SER A 40 -14.14 -21.73 -2.89
CA SER A 40 -14.94 -22.68 -3.68
C SER A 40 -14.56 -22.74 -5.16
N ALA A 41 -13.70 -21.84 -5.63
CA ALA A 41 -13.24 -21.81 -7.01
C ALA A 41 -12.09 -22.81 -7.22
N ASP A 42 -12.24 -23.70 -8.19
CA ASP A 42 -11.23 -24.71 -8.54
C ASP A 42 -10.11 -24.10 -9.40
N VAL A 43 -9.22 -23.34 -8.76
CA VAL A 43 -8.14 -22.58 -9.42
C VAL A 43 -6.75 -23.16 -9.17
N GLU A 44 -6.63 -24.35 -8.57
CA GLU A 44 -5.35 -24.96 -8.19
C GLU A 44 -4.42 -25.22 -9.38
N SER A 45 -4.99 -25.42 -10.58
CA SER A 45 -4.25 -25.69 -11.81
C SER A 45 -4.13 -24.48 -12.75
N GLU A 46 -4.73 -23.34 -12.38
CA GLU A 46 -4.70 -22.14 -13.21
C GLU A 46 -3.40 -21.36 -13.01
N GLU A 47 -2.79 -20.92 -14.12
CA GLU A 47 -1.66 -20.01 -14.06
C GLU A 47 -2.13 -18.59 -13.74
N ILE A 48 -1.45 -17.92 -12.82
CA ILE A 48 -1.71 -16.51 -12.52
C ILE A 48 -1.33 -15.69 -13.74
N SER A 49 -2.34 -15.08 -14.38
CA SER A 49 -2.11 -14.14 -15.49
C SER A 49 -1.38 -12.91 -14.98
N MET A 50 -0.07 -12.83 -15.24
CA MET A 50 0.71 -11.62 -15.04
C MET A 50 0.60 -10.73 -16.27
N GLN A 51 0.55 -9.42 -16.05
CA GLN A 51 0.58 -8.48 -17.15
C GLN A 51 1.95 -8.49 -17.81
N GLU A 52 2.05 -9.04 -19.01
CA GLU A 52 3.27 -9.01 -19.80
C GLU A 52 3.48 -7.66 -20.48
N ILE A 53 4.71 -7.15 -20.45
CA ILE A 53 5.11 -5.95 -21.18
C ILE A 53 6.09 -6.39 -22.26
N SER A 54 5.75 -6.11 -23.52
CA SER A 54 6.66 -6.31 -24.64
C SER A 54 7.92 -5.47 -24.46
N ILE A 55 9.08 -6.03 -24.84
CA ILE A 55 10.36 -5.31 -24.89
C ILE A 55 10.25 -4.03 -25.74
N SER A 56 9.38 -4.03 -26.76
CA SER A 56 9.11 -2.85 -27.60
C SER A 56 8.47 -1.67 -26.84
N ASN A 57 7.90 -1.91 -25.66
CA ASN A 57 7.19 -0.92 -24.86
C ASN A 57 8.04 -0.42 -23.67
N LEU A 58 9.34 -0.75 -23.64
CA LEU A 58 10.25 -0.20 -22.63
C LEU A 58 10.53 1.29 -22.90
N ARG A 59 10.77 2.04 -21.82
CA ARG A 59 11.12 3.46 -21.90
C ARG A 59 12.49 3.64 -22.54
N ASP A 60 12.59 4.55 -23.52
CA ASP A 60 13.85 5.01 -24.09
C ASP A 60 14.78 5.63 -23.04
N ASP A 61 16.10 5.43 -23.18
CA ASP A 61 17.11 6.10 -22.36
C ASP A 61 17.35 7.55 -22.82
N LYS A 62 16.36 8.41 -22.56
CA LYS A 62 16.40 9.85 -22.87
C LYS A 62 16.17 10.66 -21.61
N TYR A 63 16.96 11.71 -21.45
CA TYR A 63 16.78 12.69 -20.37
C TYR A 63 15.49 13.49 -20.62
N ILE A 64 14.62 13.52 -19.61
CA ILE A 64 13.42 14.36 -19.59
C ILE A 64 13.60 15.34 -18.42
N PRO A 65 13.76 16.65 -18.68
CA PRO A 65 13.90 17.64 -17.61
C PRO A 65 12.62 17.75 -16.80
N PHE A 66 12.78 17.95 -15.48
CA PHE A 66 11.68 18.25 -14.58
C PHE A 66 11.73 19.74 -14.24
N ASP A 67 10.86 20.53 -14.88
CA ASP A 67 10.90 22.01 -14.79
C ASP A 67 10.07 22.58 -13.63
N GLU A 68 9.35 21.73 -12.89
CA GLU A 68 8.51 22.19 -11.80
C GLU A 68 9.29 22.41 -10.50
N LYS A 69 8.83 23.37 -9.70
CA LYS A 69 9.32 23.56 -8.33
C LYS A 69 8.62 22.58 -7.39
N LEU A 70 9.19 21.38 -7.24
CA LEU A 70 8.68 20.35 -6.31
C LEU A 70 8.39 20.90 -4.92
N ILE A 71 9.23 21.83 -4.45
CA ILE A 71 9.13 22.41 -3.11
C ILE A 71 7.83 23.18 -2.86
N ASN A 72 7.22 23.75 -3.92
CA ASN A 72 5.96 24.46 -3.81
C ASN A 72 4.79 23.51 -3.50
N LYS A 73 4.97 22.20 -3.72
CA LYS A 73 3.98 21.15 -3.43
C LYS A 73 4.18 20.49 -2.07
N LEU A 74 5.19 20.90 -1.30
CA LEU A 74 5.55 20.26 -0.03
C LEU A 74 5.06 21.07 1.17
N ASN A 75 4.42 20.39 2.12
CA ASN A 75 3.92 21.00 3.36
C ASN A 75 5.04 21.48 4.29
N ASN A 76 6.17 20.76 4.35
CA ASN A 76 7.29 21.06 5.25
C ASN A 76 8.62 20.97 4.50
N TYR A 77 9.35 22.08 4.41
CA TYR A 77 10.67 22.13 3.79
C TYR A 77 11.62 23.07 4.53
N LYS A 78 12.92 22.91 4.31
CA LYS A 78 13.96 23.82 4.77
C LYS A 78 15.03 23.93 3.69
N GLY A 79 15.18 25.13 3.10
CA GLY A 79 16.08 25.33 1.97
C GLY A 79 15.63 24.47 0.78
N THR A 80 16.48 23.54 0.35
CA THR A 80 16.21 22.61 -0.76
C THR A 80 15.82 21.19 -0.31
N TYR A 81 15.52 21.01 0.99
CA TYR A 81 15.27 19.69 1.57
C TYR A 81 13.86 19.56 2.15
N VAL A 82 13.32 18.34 2.08
CA VAL A 82 12.12 17.93 2.81
C VAL A 82 12.44 17.91 4.31
N ARG A 83 11.58 18.52 5.13
CA ARG A 83 11.74 18.53 6.58
C ARG A 83 10.79 17.51 7.20
N ALA A 84 11.35 16.52 7.90
CA ALA A 84 10.62 15.50 8.65
C ALA A 84 11.26 15.31 10.04
N PRO A 85 10.54 14.70 11.01
CA PRO A 85 11.14 14.24 12.26
C PRO A 85 12.33 13.33 11.99
N LYS A 86 13.37 13.41 12.84
CA LYS A 86 14.52 12.52 12.74
C LYS A 86 14.05 11.08 12.92
N MET A 87 14.46 10.18 12.03
CA MET A 87 14.19 8.75 12.19
C MET A 87 14.82 8.27 13.50
N SER A 88 14.02 7.62 14.33
CA SER A 88 14.51 6.95 15.54
C SER A 88 15.51 5.88 15.13
N SER A 89 16.73 5.94 15.68
CA SER A 89 17.76 4.90 15.54
C SER A 89 17.51 3.74 16.49
#